data_AF-A0A1I9LR75-F1
#
_entry.id   AF-A0A1I9LR75-F1
#
_cell.length_a   1.000
_cell.length_b   1.000
_cell.length_c   1.000
_cell.angle_alpha   90.00
_cell.angle_beta   90.00
_cell.angle_gamma   90.00
#
_symmetry.space_group_name_H-M   'P 1'
#
loop_
_entity.id
_entity.type
_entity.pdbx_description
1 polymer ?
#
loop_
_entity_poly.entity_id
_entity_poly.type
_entity_poly.pdbx_seq_one_letter_code
_entity_poly.pdbx_strand_id
1 'polypeptide(L)'
;MSVIRPSPIPIPRCRSQVLHRRLYSIQLIQRRRRRWNPRSEVEDTAIESTARSPEAAGGKMVVELVGAFNEVTERMNSVWLSTSSSRLLFKALKLSIPILQSLPLASDGRSPLSKALSLSIILADLQMDAEVISASILSEVVDANAISIYEVRDHIGTGTAHLLHEIFRVKNIPFKVDVLDDETAASLRKFYLTYYDIRAVIMDLVSKLDEMRHLDHLPRYRQQILSLEVLKIYSPLAHAVGANHLSLELEDISFRYLFPCSYIYLDSWLRGHENGSKPLIDVYKEQLHRSLKDDLVLAEMVNDVYIKGRYKSRYSMMKKLLRDGRKPEEVNDVLGLRVILMPNSVVNDVEVGEKACYRTSEIIRSLWKEIPHRTKDYIARPKENGYRSLHMAVDVSDSDQIRPLMEIQIRTMDMDGSANAGTASHSLYKGGLTDPKEVSTSVIF
;
A
#
# COMPACT_ATOMS: atom_id res chain seq x y z
N MET A 1 -18.46 22.26 47.38
CA MET A 1 -18.02 22.12 45.97
C MET A 1 -17.52 20.69 45.78
N SER A 2 -18.38 19.81 45.25
CA SER A 2 -18.09 18.40 45.04
C SER A 2 -17.61 18.18 43.60
N VAL A 3 -16.35 17.79 43.44
CA VAL A 3 -15.74 17.46 42.15
C VAL A 3 -16.22 16.08 41.72
N ILE A 4 -17.01 16.04 40.64
CA ILE A 4 -17.49 14.80 40.01
C ILE A 4 -16.32 14.20 39.21
N ARG A 5 -15.84 13.01 39.61
CA ARG A 5 -14.92 12.20 38.80
C ARG A 5 -15.71 11.45 37.72
N PRO A 6 -15.27 11.42 36.45
CA PRO A 6 -15.91 10.59 35.45
C PRO A 6 -15.70 9.11 35.77
N SER A 7 -16.77 8.32 35.64
CA SER A 7 -16.77 6.87 35.83
C SER A 7 -15.98 6.14 34.72
N PRO A 8 -15.22 5.09 35.04
CA PRO A 8 -14.46 4.34 34.04
C PRO A 8 -15.40 3.58 33.08
N ILE A 9 -15.12 3.69 31.79
CA ILE A 9 -15.78 2.94 30.71
C ILE A 9 -15.42 1.44 30.90
N PRO A 10 -16.39 0.52 30.86
CA PRO A 10 -16.10 -0.91 31.00
C PRO A 10 -15.37 -1.42 29.75
N ILE A 11 -14.09 -1.77 29.91
CA ILE A 11 -13.35 -2.56 28.92
C ILE A 11 -13.87 -4.00 28.99
N PRO A 12 -14.37 -4.61 27.90
CA PRO A 12 -14.79 -5.99 27.93
C PRO A 12 -13.58 -6.90 28.25
N ARG A 13 -13.67 -7.66 29.35
CA ARG A 13 -12.68 -8.69 29.70
C ARG A 13 -12.78 -9.83 28.68
N CYS A 14 -11.81 -9.90 27.79
CA CYS A 14 -11.67 -11.05 26.89
C CYS A 14 -11.14 -12.24 27.70
N ARG A 15 -12.03 -13.19 28.03
CA ARG A 15 -11.60 -14.50 28.51
C ARG A 15 -10.84 -15.19 27.38
N SER A 16 -9.59 -15.56 27.64
CA SER A 16 -8.81 -16.43 26.76
C SER A 16 -9.47 -17.82 26.71
N GLN A 17 -10.45 -17.98 25.82
CA GLN A 17 -10.88 -19.31 25.40
C GLN A 17 -10.22 -19.59 24.05
N VAL A 18 -9.35 -20.59 24.11
CA VAL A 18 -8.77 -21.29 22.97
C VAL A 18 -9.88 -21.68 22.01
N LEU A 19 -9.99 -20.98 20.88
CA LEU A 19 -10.78 -21.42 19.73
C LEU A 19 -9.82 -21.73 18.60
N HIS A 20 -9.24 -22.94 18.69
CA HIS A 20 -8.65 -23.62 17.56
C HIS A 20 -9.74 -24.00 16.57
N ARG A 21 -9.46 -23.76 15.27
CA ARG A 21 -10.14 -24.32 14.09
C ARG A 21 -11.60 -23.90 13.86
N ARG A 22 -11.79 -23.03 12.85
CA ARG A 22 -12.61 -23.27 11.64
C ARG A 22 -12.81 -21.95 10.89
N LEU A 23 -12.07 -21.73 9.81
CA LEU A 23 -12.54 -21.00 8.62
C LEU A 23 -11.59 -21.31 7.44
N TYR A 24 -11.62 -22.56 6.97
CA TYR A 24 -11.23 -22.91 5.59
C TYR A 24 -12.03 -24.15 5.20
N SER A 25 -13.07 -23.95 4.40
CA SER A 25 -13.71 -25.02 3.62
C SER A 25 -14.53 -24.38 2.51
N ILE A 26 -13.86 -24.10 1.39
CA ILE A 26 -14.50 -24.06 0.07
C ILE A 26 -13.81 -25.15 -0.74
N GLN A 27 -14.57 -26.21 -1.02
CA GLN A 27 -14.58 -27.03 -2.25
C GLN A 27 -15.02 -28.45 -1.91
N LEU A 28 -16.10 -28.90 -2.53
CA LEU A 28 -16.23 -30.29 -2.97
C LEU A 28 -17.29 -30.41 -4.07
N ILE A 29 -16.78 -30.55 -5.29
CA ILE A 29 -17.47 -31.12 -6.44
C ILE A 29 -17.78 -32.60 -6.15
N GLN A 30 -18.98 -33.02 -6.54
CA GLN A 30 -19.58 -34.32 -6.28
C GLN A 30 -18.78 -35.49 -6.89
N ARG A 31 -18.51 -36.52 -6.09
CA ARG A 31 -18.13 -37.87 -6.56
C ARG A 31 -19.38 -38.74 -6.71
N ARG A 32 -19.60 -39.29 -7.91
CA ARG A 32 -20.45 -40.49 -8.10
C ARG A 32 -19.60 -41.75 -7.89
N ARG A 33 -20.04 -42.59 -6.96
CA ARG A 33 -19.53 -43.93 -6.65
C ARG A 33 -19.79 -44.91 -7.80
N ARG A 34 -18.82 -45.75 -8.16
CA ARG A 34 -19.08 -47.15 -8.57
C ARG A 34 -18.03 -48.10 -8.01
N ARG A 35 -18.55 -49.02 -7.19
CA ARG A 35 -18.15 -50.37 -6.77
C ARG A 35 -16.71 -50.86 -6.97
N TRP A 36 -16.16 -51.30 -5.83
CA TRP A 36 -15.01 -52.17 -5.65
C TRP A 36 -15.36 -53.63 -5.98
N ASN A 37 -14.42 -54.38 -6.55
CA ASN A 37 -14.43 -55.84 -6.63
C ASN A 37 -12.99 -56.33 -6.42
N PRO A 38 -12.69 -57.29 -5.51
CA PRO A 38 -11.32 -57.72 -5.25
C PRO A 38 -11.03 -59.04 -5.98
N ARG A 39 -9.92 -59.12 -6.71
CA ARG A 39 -9.18 -60.37 -6.97
C ARG A 39 -7.75 -60.06 -7.43
N SER A 40 -6.83 -60.62 -6.65
CA SER A 40 -5.47 -61.09 -6.96
C SER A 40 -4.83 -60.66 -8.29
N GLU A 41 -3.62 -60.11 -8.23
CA GLU A 41 -2.41 -60.81 -8.67
C GLU A 41 -1.16 -60.07 -8.20
N VAL A 42 -0.15 -60.87 -7.84
CA VAL A 42 1.19 -60.48 -7.38
C VAL A 42 2.03 -60.26 -8.62
N GLU A 43 2.66 -59.09 -8.75
CA GLU A 43 3.77 -58.91 -9.70
C GLU A 43 4.77 -57.89 -9.16
N ASP A 44 5.99 -58.37 -8.97
CA ASP A 44 7.20 -57.61 -8.66
C ASP A 44 7.43 -56.52 -9.70
N THR A 45 7.71 -55.27 -9.29
CA THR A 45 8.44 -54.33 -10.14
C THR A 45 9.32 -53.37 -9.36
N ALA A 46 10.55 -53.30 -9.87
CA ALA A 46 11.72 -52.54 -9.49
C ALA A 46 11.50 -51.09 -9.01
N ILE A 47 12.38 -50.70 -8.09
CA ILE A 47 12.71 -49.30 -7.78
C ILE A 47 13.27 -48.66 -9.06
N GLU A 48 12.46 -47.87 -9.76
CA GLU A 48 12.91 -47.00 -10.84
C GLU A 48 13.07 -45.56 -10.33
N SER A 49 14.33 -45.19 -10.08
CA SER A 49 14.75 -43.80 -9.93
C SER A 49 14.60 -43.09 -11.26
N THR A 50 13.48 -42.38 -11.45
CA THR A 50 13.29 -41.53 -12.63
C THR A 50 14.18 -40.30 -12.53
N ALA A 51 15.35 -40.38 -13.17
CA ALA A 51 16.17 -39.22 -13.50
C ALA A 51 15.35 -38.28 -14.40
N ARG A 52 15.03 -37.08 -13.92
CA ARG A 52 14.42 -36.02 -14.75
C ARG A 52 15.41 -35.64 -15.85
N SER A 53 14.96 -35.63 -17.10
CA SER A 53 15.77 -35.22 -18.24
C SER A 53 16.14 -33.72 -18.15
N PRO A 54 17.38 -33.32 -18.46
CA PRO A 54 17.85 -31.94 -18.35
C PRO A 54 17.15 -30.96 -19.32
N GLU A 55 16.64 -31.44 -20.46
CA GLU A 55 15.92 -30.61 -21.44
C GLU A 55 14.57 -30.07 -20.92
N ALA A 56 13.86 -30.86 -20.10
CA ALA A 56 12.60 -30.43 -19.48
C ALA A 56 12.82 -29.37 -18.39
N ALA A 57 13.96 -29.39 -17.71
CA ALA A 57 14.34 -28.38 -16.72
C ALA A 57 14.70 -27.04 -17.38
N GLY A 58 15.40 -27.07 -18.52
CA GLY A 58 15.76 -25.87 -19.28
C GLY A 58 14.53 -25.12 -19.82
N GLY A 59 13.54 -25.84 -20.37
CA GLY A 59 12.30 -25.24 -20.87
C GLY A 59 11.49 -24.53 -19.77
N LYS A 60 11.39 -25.14 -18.58
CA LYS A 60 10.69 -24.53 -17.44
C LYS A 60 11.36 -23.22 -16.98
N MET A 61 12.69 -23.20 -16.94
CA MET A 61 13.45 -22.03 -16.53
C MET A 61 13.29 -20.84 -17.49
N VAL A 62 13.21 -21.11 -18.79
CA VAL A 62 12.95 -20.06 -19.80
C VAL A 62 11.55 -19.48 -19.64
N VAL A 63 10.53 -20.33 -19.44
CA VAL A 63 9.15 -19.87 -19.23
C VAL A 63 9.04 -18.98 -18.00
N GLU A 64 9.70 -19.35 -16.91
CA GLU A 64 9.68 -18.59 -15.66
C GLU A 64 10.44 -17.26 -15.76
N LEU A 65 11.59 -17.25 -16.44
CA LEU A 65 12.34 -16.04 -16.74
C LEU A 65 11.50 -15.06 -17.58
N VAL A 66 10.87 -15.54 -18.65
CA VAL A 66 10.03 -14.72 -19.52
C VAL A 66 8.78 -14.25 -18.78
N GLY A 67 8.15 -15.11 -17.98
CA GLY A 67 6.99 -14.76 -17.16
C GLY A 67 7.30 -13.65 -16.15
N ALA A 68 8.38 -13.80 -15.37
CA ALA A 68 8.83 -12.80 -14.42
C ALA A 68 9.19 -11.48 -15.10
N PHE A 69 9.86 -11.53 -16.25
CA PHE A 69 10.20 -10.34 -17.02
C PHE A 69 8.96 -9.60 -17.52
N ASN A 70 7.98 -10.32 -18.06
CA ASN A 70 6.73 -9.74 -18.55
C ASN A 70 5.92 -9.12 -17.40
N GLU A 71 5.78 -9.82 -16.27
CA GLU A 71 5.02 -9.32 -15.12
C GLU A 71 5.58 -8.00 -14.56
N VAL A 72 6.91 -7.86 -14.50
CA VAL A 72 7.56 -6.62 -14.07
C VAL A 72 7.38 -5.54 -15.14
N THR A 73 7.66 -5.85 -16.41
CA THR A 73 7.65 -4.84 -17.48
C THR A 73 6.26 -4.33 -17.84
N GLU A 74 5.21 -5.14 -17.73
CA GLU A 74 3.81 -4.72 -17.96
C GLU A 74 3.34 -3.67 -16.95
N ARG A 75 3.91 -3.65 -15.74
CA ARG A 75 3.60 -2.68 -14.69
C ARG A 75 4.41 -1.38 -14.79
N MET A 76 5.52 -1.41 -15.54
CA MET A 76 6.36 -0.24 -15.74
C MET A 76 5.77 0.66 -16.84
N ASN A 77 5.79 1.97 -16.62
CA ASN A 77 5.41 2.92 -17.66
C ASN A 77 6.38 2.90 -18.85
N SER A 78 5.87 3.17 -20.06
CA SER A 78 6.64 3.18 -21.32
C SER A 78 7.85 4.12 -21.30
N VAL A 79 7.80 5.17 -20.48
CA VAL A 79 8.90 6.13 -20.28
C VAL A 79 10.16 5.46 -19.69
N TRP A 80 10.00 4.44 -18.85
CA TRP A 80 11.11 3.76 -18.17
C TRP A 80 11.59 2.50 -18.92
N LEU A 81 10.79 2.00 -19.85
CA LEU A 81 11.06 0.81 -20.68
C LEU A 81 11.97 1.13 -21.88
N SER A 82 13.11 1.76 -21.61
CA SER A 82 14.18 1.88 -22.60
C SER A 82 14.79 0.50 -22.89
N THR A 83 15.32 0.31 -24.11
CA THR A 83 16.08 -0.88 -24.49
C THR A 83 17.22 -1.19 -23.51
N SER A 84 17.84 -0.17 -22.90
CA SER A 84 18.86 -0.35 -21.86
C SER A 84 18.28 -0.91 -20.56
N SER A 85 17.16 -0.35 -20.09
CA SER A 85 16.44 -0.76 -18.87
C SER A 85 15.98 -2.21 -18.96
N SER A 86 15.35 -2.59 -20.08
CA SER A 86 14.89 -3.95 -20.33
C SER A 86 16.05 -4.96 -20.36
N ARG A 87 17.19 -4.59 -20.96
CA ARG A 87 18.38 -5.45 -20.96
C ARG A 87 18.96 -5.62 -19.56
N LEU A 88 18.95 -4.59 -18.74
CA LEU A 88 19.43 -4.65 -17.35
C LEU A 88 18.58 -5.62 -16.52
N LEU A 89 17.25 -5.44 -16.54
CA LEU A 89 16.29 -6.31 -15.84
C LEU A 89 16.44 -7.77 -16.27
N PHE A 90 16.52 -8.01 -17.58
CA PHE A 90 16.66 -9.35 -18.12
C PHE A 90 17.98 -10.01 -17.67
N LYS A 91 19.09 -9.26 -17.64
CA LYS A 91 20.37 -9.76 -17.11
C LYS A 91 20.28 -10.11 -15.63
N ALA A 92 19.68 -9.24 -14.82
CA ALA A 92 19.53 -9.46 -13.39
C ALA A 92 18.67 -10.70 -13.09
N LEU A 93 17.53 -10.86 -13.77
CA LEU A 93 16.67 -12.03 -13.65
C LEU A 93 17.39 -13.32 -14.11
N LYS A 94 18.07 -13.28 -15.25
CA LYS A 94 18.81 -14.43 -15.78
C LYS A 94 19.89 -14.90 -14.80
N LEU A 95 20.57 -13.97 -14.13
CA LEU A 95 21.58 -14.30 -13.12
C LEU A 95 20.95 -14.85 -11.83
N SER A 96 19.86 -14.23 -11.37
CA SER A 96 19.30 -14.46 -10.04
C SER A 96 18.40 -15.69 -9.95
N ILE A 97 17.55 -15.94 -10.95
CA ILE A 97 16.52 -17.00 -10.90
C ILE A 97 17.11 -18.39 -10.59
N PRO A 98 18.15 -18.87 -11.31
CA PRO A 98 18.69 -20.21 -11.05
C PRO A 98 19.22 -20.36 -9.63
N ILE A 99 19.84 -19.30 -9.10
CA ILE A 99 20.42 -19.27 -7.75
C ILE A 99 19.31 -19.27 -6.72
N LEU A 100 18.33 -18.36 -6.84
CA LEU A 100 17.22 -18.22 -5.91
C LEU A 100 16.35 -19.49 -5.82
N GLN A 101 16.29 -20.29 -6.90
CA GLN A 101 15.61 -21.60 -6.89
C GLN A 101 16.37 -22.67 -6.11
N SER A 102 17.70 -22.60 -6.09
CA SER A 102 18.55 -23.54 -5.37
C SER A 102 18.65 -23.25 -3.87
N LEU A 103 18.29 -22.03 -3.47
CA LEU A 103 18.37 -21.60 -2.07
C LEU A 103 17.25 -22.22 -1.21
N PRO A 104 17.52 -22.46 0.08
CA PRO A 104 16.51 -22.95 1.00
C PRO A 104 15.37 -21.94 1.19
N LEU A 105 14.22 -22.42 1.68
CA LEU A 105 13.10 -21.56 2.04
C LEU A 105 13.51 -20.58 3.15
N ALA A 106 12.98 -19.37 3.07
CA ALA A 106 13.15 -18.35 4.09
C ALA A 106 12.40 -18.71 5.39
N SER A 107 12.66 -17.97 6.46
CA SER A 107 12.06 -18.21 7.79
C SER A 107 10.54 -18.09 7.81
N ASP A 108 9.96 -17.37 6.85
CA ASP A 108 8.53 -17.22 6.64
C ASP A 108 7.90 -18.34 5.79
N GLY A 109 8.71 -19.31 5.34
CA GLY A 109 8.28 -20.45 4.53
C GLY A 109 8.19 -20.17 3.03
N ARG A 110 8.53 -18.95 2.56
CA ARG A 110 8.52 -18.61 1.13
C ARG A 110 9.85 -18.93 0.46
N SER A 111 9.81 -19.15 -0.85
CA SER A 111 11.05 -19.26 -1.63
C SER A 111 11.68 -17.87 -1.79
N PRO A 112 13.03 -17.76 -1.73
CA PRO A 112 13.72 -16.50 -1.98
C PRO A 112 13.36 -15.89 -3.34
N LEU A 113 13.10 -16.72 -4.35
CA LEU A 113 12.61 -16.27 -5.65
C LEU A 113 11.24 -15.59 -5.55
N SER A 114 10.28 -16.20 -4.87
CA SER A 114 8.94 -15.61 -4.70
C SER A 114 9.00 -14.27 -4.00
N LYS A 115 9.87 -14.14 -2.98
CA LYS A 115 10.10 -12.87 -2.29
C LYS A 115 10.73 -11.83 -3.22
N ALA A 116 11.83 -12.18 -3.92
CA ALA A 116 12.49 -11.27 -4.86
C ALA A 116 11.53 -10.74 -5.94
N LEU A 117 10.68 -11.60 -6.50
CA LEU A 117 9.68 -11.21 -7.49
C LEU A 117 8.59 -10.31 -6.87
N SER A 118 8.10 -10.64 -5.67
CA SER A 118 7.12 -9.81 -4.98
C SER A 118 7.63 -8.38 -4.71
N LEU A 119 8.88 -8.24 -4.26
CA LEU A 119 9.52 -6.94 -4.07
C LEU A 119 9.66 -6.18 -5.39
N SER A 120 10.07 -6.87 -6.46
CA SER A 120 10.23 -6.26 -7.80
C SER A 120 8.91 -5.72 -8.36
N ILE A 121 7.79 -6.41 -8.09
CA ILE A 121 6.45 -5.98 -8.52
C ILE A 121 6.03 -4.72 -7.77
N ILE A 122 6.24 -4.66 -6.45
CA ILE A 122 5.90 -3.47 -5.66
C ILE A 122 6.72 -2.26 -6.13
N LEU A 123 8.01 -2.46 -6.44
CA LEU A 123 8.87 -1.40 -6.96
C LEU A 123 8.45 -0.95 -8.38
N ALA A 124 7.99 -1.87 -9.22
CA ALA A 124 7.42 -1.56 -10.53
C ALA A 124 6.13 -0.74 -10.40
N ASP A 125 5.24 -1.10 -9.47
CA ASP A 125 4.02 -0.33 -9.18
C ASP A 125 4.33 1.10 -8.70
N LEU A 126 5.43 1.26 -7.95
CA LEU A 126 5.96 2.56 -7.52
C LEU A 126 6.69 3.33 -8.64
N GLN A 127 6.78 2.75 -9.85
CA GLN A 127 7.44 3.33 -11.01
C GLN A 127 8.93 3.63 -10.77
N MET A 128 9.61 2.75 -10.03
CA MET A 128 11.05 2.82 -9.82
C MET A 128 11.82 2.42 -11.08
N ASP A 129 13.05 2.91 -11.19
CA ASP A 129 13.91 2.60 -12.34
C ASP A 129 14.35 1.12 -12.37
N ALA A 130 14.79 0.68 -13.55
CA ALA A 130 15.27 -0.67 -13.76
C ALA A 130 16.49 -1.03 -12.88
N GLU A 131 17.29 -0.04 -12.47
CA GLU A 131 18.41 -0.25 -11.57
C GLU A 131 17.95 -0.67 -10.17
N VAL A 132 16.95 0.01 -9.60
CA VAL A 132 16.36 -0.32 -8.29
C VAL A 132 15.70 -1.68 -8.31
N ILE A 133 14.90 -1.96 -9.33
CA ILE A 133 14.22 -3.26 -9.47
C ILE A 133 15.27 -4.39 -9.60
N SER A 134 16.31 -4.19 -10.41
CA SER A 134 17.41 -5.15 -10.55
C SER A 134 18.16 -5.36 -9.23
N ALA A 135 18.48 -4.28 -8.51
CA ALA A 135 19.15 -4.34 -7.21
C ALA A 135 18.30 -5.07 -6.17
N SER A 136 16.98 -4.89 -6.18
CA SER A 136 16.06 -5.61 -5.28
C SER A 136 16.12 -7.12 -5.51
N ILE A 137 16.09 -7.57 -6.76
CA ILE A 137 16.16 -9.00 -7.10
C ILE A 137 17.51 -9.59 -6.67
N LEU A 138 18.60 -8.87 -6.97
CA LEU A 138 19.97 -9.29 -6.64
C LEU A 138 20.22 -9.25 -5.13
N SER A 139 19.49 -8.43 -4.37
CA SER A 139 19.68 -8.32 -2.93
C SER A 139 19.44 -9.63 -2.19
N GLU A 140 18.45 -10.42 -2.59
CA GLU A 140 18.20 -11.74 -1.99
C GLU A 140 19.31 -12.75 -2.33
N VAL A 141 19.96 -12.60 -3.50
CA VAL A 141 21.11 -13.45 -3.90
C VAL A 141 22.35 -13.11 -3.08
N VAL A 142 22.62 -11.83 -2.87
CA VAL A 142 23.77 -11.35 -2.11
C VAL A 142 23.59 -11.57 -0.61
N ASP A 143 22.38 -11.41 -0.08
CA ASP A 143 22.04 -11.69 1.32
C ASP A 143 22.23 -13.18 1.66
N ALA A 144 22.00 -14.07 0.68
CA ALA A 144 22.29 -15.50 0.78
C ALA A 144 23.77 -15.86 0.58
N ASN A 145 24.67 -14.87 0.45
CA ASN A 145 26.10 -15.05 0.17
C ASN A 145 26.40 -15.88 -1.09
N ALA A 146 25.48 -15.97 -2.04
CA ALA A 146 25.67 -16.76 -3.25
C ALA A 146 26.48 -16.02 -4.33
N ILE A 147 26.41 -14.68 -4.32
CA ILE A 147 27.19 -13.79 -5.19
C ILE A 147 27.66 -12.59 -4.34
N SER A 148 28.84 -12.06 -4.64
CA SER A 148 29.40 -10.84 -4.06
C SER A 148 28.97 -9.57 -4.82
N ILE A 149 29.00 -8.42 -4.14
CA ILE A 149 28.73 -7.11 -4.77
C ILE A 149 29.72 -6.82 -5.93
N TYR A 150 30.94 -7.35 -5.86
CA TYR A 150 31.95 -7.22 -6.93
C TYR A 150 31.55 -7.99 -8.19
N GLU A 151 31.03 -9.20 -8.06
CA GLU A 151 30.52 -9.97 -9.19
C GLU A 151 29.27 -9.30 -9.79
N VAL A 152 28.42 -8.70 -8.97
CA VAL A 152 27.30 -7.88 -9.47
C VAL A 152 27.81 -6.69 -10.30
N ARG A 153 28.87 -6.01 -9.85
CA ARG A 153 29.49 -4.91 -10.60
C ARG A 153 29.97 -5.38 -11.97
N ASP A 154 30.61 -6.54 -12.02
CA ASP A 154 31.26 -7.05 -13.23
C ASP A 154 30.25 -7.65 -14.23
N HIS A 155 29.18 -8.30 -13.75
CA HIS A 155 28.17 -8.94 -14.61
C HIS A 155 26.99 -8.03 -14.98
N ILE A 156 26.60 -7.11 -14.09
CA ILE A 156 25.40 -6.29 -14.23
C ILE A 156 25.78 -4.83 -14.51
N GLY A 157 26.53 -4.22 -13.60
CA GLY A 157 27.02 -2.85 -13.75
C GLY A 157 27.32 -2.14 -12.44
N THR A 158 28.08 -1.04 -12.54
CA THR A 158 28.52 -0.24 -11.40
C THR A 158 27.38 0.45 -10.65
N GLY A 159 26.38 0.98 -11.37
CA GLY A 159 25.20 1.63 -10.77
C GLY A 159 24.43 0.69 -9.85
N THR A 160 24.08 -0.51 -10.34
CA THR A 160 23.39 -1.53 -9.57
C THR A 160 24.21 -2.02 -8.37
N ALA A 161 25.52 -2.23 -8.53
CA ALA A 161 26.39 -2.65 -7.43
C ALA A 161 26.51 -1.57 -6.33
N HIS A 162 26.61 -0.29 -6.73
CA HIS A 162 26.63 0.82 -5.78
C HIS A 162 25.30 0.92 -5.01
N LEU A 163 24.17 0.85 -5.72
CA LEU A 163 22.86 0.86 -5.08
C LEU A 163 22.68 -0.33 -4.12
N LEU A 164 23.16 -1.51 -4.50
CA LEU A 164 23.12 -2.70 -3.65
C LEU A 164 23.95 -2.51 -2.38
N HIS A 165 25.12 -1.89 -2.49
CA HIS A 165 25.92 -1.51 -1.33
C HIS A 165 25.16 -0.54 -0.41
N GLU A 166 24.50 0.49 -0.96
CA GLU A 166 23.68 1.43 -0.18
C GLU A 166 22.51 0.73 0.52
N ILE A 167 21.85 -0.22 -0.15
CA ILE A 167 20.80 -1.06 0.41
C ILE A 167 21.28 -1.81 1.66
N PHE A 168 22.44 -2.46 1.60
CA PHE A 168 22.99 -3.18 2.76
C PHE A 168 23.44 -2.24 3.88
N ARG A 169 23.90 -1.03 3.55
CA ARG A 169 24.20 0.00 4.57
C ARG A 169 22.95 0.46 5.31
N VAL A 170 21.81 0.56 4.64
CA VAL A 170 20.52 0.88 5.28
C VAL A 170 20.05 -0.27 6.17
N LYS A 171 20.09 -1.52 5.67
CA LYS A 171 19.64 -2.70 6.43
C LYS A 171 20.41 -2.92 7.74
N ASN A 172 21.70 -2.58 7.75
CA ASN A 172 22.64 -2.84 8.84
C ASN A 172 22.89 -1.62 9.75
N ILE A 173 21.93 -0.70 9.85
CA ILE A 173 22.07 0.45 10.76
C ILE A 173 22.21 -0.04 12.21
N PRO A 174 23.29 0.36 12.92
CA PRO A 174 23.59 -0.12 14.27
C PRO A 174 22.59 0.37 15.33
N PHE A 175 21.76 1.36 14.98
CA PHE A 175 20.75 1.96 15.85
C PHE A 175 19.37 1.27 15.78
N LYS A 176 19.30 -0.06 15.65
CA LYS A 176 18.07 -0.79 16.00
C LYS A 176 17.96 -0.78 17.54
N VAL A 177 17.65 0.39 18.10
CA VAL A 177 17.78 0.73 19.52
C VAL A 177 16.71 0.01 20.33
N ASP A 178 17.13 -0.53 21.47
CA ASP A 178 16.32 -1.16 22.53
C ASP A 178 15.22 -0.25 23.14
N VAL A 179 15.09 1.02 22.68
CA VAL A 179 14.07 1.98 23.11
C VAL A 179 13.61 2.83 21.91
N LEU A 180 12.36 2.61 21.48
CA LEU A 180 11.65 3.36 20.44
C LEU A 180 10.83 4.50 21.06
N ASP A 181 11.49 5.53 21.59
CA ASP A 181 10.79 6.77 21.99
C ASP A 181 10.54 7.68 20.76
N ASP A 182 9.80 8.77 20.94
CA ASP A 182 9.37 9.59 19.79
C ASP A 182 10.52 10.48 19.26
N GLU A 183 11.41 10.92 20.14
CA GLU A 183 12.58 11.74 19.79
C GLU A 183 13.66 10.94 19.05
N THR A 184 13.96 9.73 19.51
CA THR A 184 14.87 8.80 18.83
C THR A 184 14.30 8.39 17.48
N ALA A 185 13.01 8.09 17.40
CA ALA A 185 12.35 7.79 16.12
C ALA A 185 12.45 8.99 15.16
N ALA A 186 12.18 10.22 15.61
CA ALA A 186 12.29 11.41 14.77
C ALA A 186 13.73 11.66 14.28
N SER A 187 14.70 11.51 15.18
CA SER A 187 16.13 11.63 14.87
C SER A 187 16.58 10.59 13.86
N LEU A 188 16.11 9.35 14.01
CA LEU A 188 16.41 8.27 13.08
C LEU A 188 15.81 8.54 11.71
N ARG A 189 14.54 8.96 11.61
CA ARG A 189 13.94 9.33 10.32
C ARG A 189 14.72 10.45 9.61
N LYS A 190 15.18 11.46 10.35
CA LYS A 190 16.06 12.51 9.81
C LYS A 190 17.40 11.94 9.34
N PHE A 191 17.99 11.02 10.09
CA PHE A 191 19.22 10.35 9.72
C PHE A 191 19.07 9.55 8.41
N TYR A 192 17.99 8.78 8.25
CA TYR A 192 17.69 8.04 7.01
C TYR A 192 17.67 8.97 5.79
N LEU A 193 16.95 10.09 5.87
CA LEU A 193 16.81 11.03 4.76
C LEU A 193 18.07 11.86 4.47
N THR A 194 18.95 12.02 5.45
CA THR A 194 20.15 12.86 5.30
C THR A 194 21.34 12.06 4.76
N TYR A 195 21.51 10.81 5.19
CA TYR A 195 22.76 10.06 4.99
C TYR A 195 22.69 8.96 3.92
N TYR A 196 21.49 8.57 3.49
CA TYR A 196 21.31 7.45 2.57
C TYR A 196 20.66 7.86 1.25
N ASP A 197 20.98 7.11 0.19
CA ASP A 197 20.29 7.22 -1.09
C ASP A 197 18.80 6.90 -0.90
N ILE A 198 17.93 7.82 -1.32
CA ILE A 198 16.47 7.66 -1.22
C ILE A 198 15.98 6.39 -1.92
N ARG A 199 16.65 5.95 -2.99
CA ARG A 199 16.33 4.70 -3.70
C ARG A 199 16.57 3.47 -2.82
N ALA A 200 17.65 3.48 -2.04
CA ALA A 200 17.93 2.42 -1.07
C ALA A 200 16.93 2.44 0.10
N VAL A 201 16.53 3.63 0.55
CA VAL A 201 15.49 3.80 1.58
C VAL A 201 14.12 3.27 1.10
N ILE A 202 13.73 3.57 -0.14
CA ILE A 202 12.48 3.04 -0.74
C ILE A 202 12.53 1.51 -0.82
N MET A 203 13.66 0.94 -1.21
CA MET A 203 13.81 -0.51 -1.23
C MET A 203 13.65 -1.11 0.19
N ASP A 204 14.28 -0.52 1.20
CA ASP A 204 14.13 -0.97 2.60
C ASP A 204 12.66 -0.87 3.07
N LEU A 205 11.95 0.20 2.69
CA LEU A 205 10.50 0.34 2.96
C LEU A 205 9.66 -0.75 2.30
N VAL A 206 9.96 -1.10 1.04
CA VAL A 206 9.27 -2.18 0.33
C VAL A 206 9.59 -3.55 0.96
N SER A 207 10.85 -3.75 1.35
CA SER A 207 11.27 -4.96 2.09
C SER A 207 10.55 -5.07 3.44
N LYS A 208 10.40 -3.96 4.17
CA LYS A 208 9.64 -3.91 5.42
C LYS A 208 8.15 -4.15 5.23
N LEU A 209 7.56 -3.66 4.14
CA LEU A 209 6.16 -3.96 3.82
C LEU A 209 5.96 -5.45 3.56
N ASP A 210 6.85 -6.08 2.80
CA ASP A 210 6.80 -7.51 2.54
C ASP A 210 6.97 -8.34 3.83
N GLU A 211 7.89 -7.94 4.72
CA GLU A 211 8.05 -8.55 6.06
C GLU A 211 6.75 -8.43 6.88
N MET A 212 6.14 -7.25 6.91
CA MET A 212 4.89 -7.00 7.63
C MET A 212 3.71 -7.81 7.07
N ARG A 213 3.65 -8.05 5.76
CA ARG A 213 2.63 -8.92 5.14
C ARG A 213 2.76 -10.40 5.54
N HIS A 214 3.94 -10.83 5.99
CA HIS A 214 4.25 -12.23 6.32
C HIS A 214 4.69 -12.40 7.78
N LEU A 215 4.27 -11.50 8.67
CA LEU A 215 4.73 -11.43 10.06
C LEU A 215 4.23 -12.60 10.95
N ASP A 216 3.25 -13.38 10.47
CA ASP A 216 2.55 -14.41 11.24
C ASP A 216 3.43 -15.57 11.72
N HIS A 217 4.58 -15.80 11.06
CA HIS A 217 5.54 -16.83 11.46
C HIS A 217 6.32 -16.49 12.74
N LEU A 218 6.33 -15.21 13.14
CA LEU A 218 7.05 -14.75 14.34
C LEU A 218 6.20 -14.87 15.61
N PRO A 219 6.83 -15.04 16.79
CA PRO A 219 6.11 -14.96 18.06
C PRO A 219 5.55 -13.55 18.30
N ARG A 220 4.40 -13.48 19.01
CA ARG A 220 3.64 -12.23 19.23
C ARG A 220 4.47 -11.04 19.72
N TYR A 221 5.44 -11.26 20.61
CA TYR A 221 6.28 -10.18 21.12
C TYR A 221 7.14 -9.55 20.00
N ARG A 222 7.68 -10.35 19.08
CA ARG A 222 8.43 -9.85 17.91
C ARG A 222 7.52 -9.14 16.93
N GLN A 223 6.32 -9.68 16.69
CA GLN A 223 5.32 -9.02 15.85
C GLN A 223 5.01 -7.61 16.36
N GLN A 224 4.84 -7.45 17.67
CA GLN A 224 4.57 -6.16 18.30
C GLN A 224 5.76 -5.19 18.21
N ILE A 225 7.00 -5.66 18.45
CA ILE A 225 8.20 -4.83 18.33
C ILE A 225 8.36 -4.31 16.90
N LEU A 226 8.29 -5.20 15.90
CA LEU A 226 8.40 -4.83 14.48
C LEU A 226 7.27 -3.90 14.05
N SER A 227 6.05 -4.15 14.50
CA SER A 227 4.92 -3.28 14.19
C SER A 227 5.05 -1.89 14.81
N LEU A 228 5.63 -1.79 16.02
CA LEU A 228 5.90 -0.50 16.66
C LEU A 228 7.00 0.27 15.92
N GLU A 229 8.08 -0.41 15.54
CA GLU A 229 9.16 0.13 14.71
C GLU A 229 8.61 0.66 13.39
N VAL A 230 7.80 -0.15 12.70
CA VAL A 230 7.17 0.22 11.43
C VAL A 230 6.26 1.43 11.59
N LEU A 231 5.45 1.46 12.65
CA LEU A 231 4.54 2.58 12.88
C LEU A 231 5.28 3.89 13.19
N LYS A 232 6.38 3.84 13.95
CA LYS A 232 7.11 5.04 14.38
C LYS A 232 8.14 5.52 13.37
N ILE A 233 8.76 4.64 12.60
CA ILE A 233 9.88 4.98 11.71
C ILE A 233 9.45 4.83 10.26
N TYR A 234 9.09 3.61 9.85
CA TYR A 234 8.95 3.27 8.44
C TYR A 234 7.71 3.86 7.77
N SER A 235 6.55 3.87 8.43
CA SER A 235 5.34 4.48 7.88
C SER A 235 5.51 6.00 7.65
N PRO A 236 6.00 6.79 8.63
CA PRO A 236 6.24 8.22 8.42
C PRO A 236 7.36 8.48 7.42
N LEU A 237 8.38 7.61 7.36
CA LEU A 237 9.44 7.68 6.36
C LEU A 237 8.90 7.44 4.94
N ALA A 238 8.00 6.45 4.76
CA ALA A 238 7.30 6.21 3.49
C ALA A 238 6.48 7.43 3.06
N HIS A 239 5.79 8.09 3.98
CA HIS A 239 5.09 9.34 3.69
C HIS A 239 6.07 10.43 3.24
N ALA A 240 7.20 10.59 3.95
CA ALA A 240 8.20 11.61 3.65
C ALA A 240 8.84 11.45 2.26
N VAL A 241 9.13 10.22 1.83
CA VAL A 241 9.68 9.94 0.49
C VAL A 241 8.60 9.94 -0.62
N GLY A 242 7.34 10.26 -0.28
CA GLY A 242 6.25 10.34 -1.24
C GLY A 242 5.56 9.02 -1.57
N ALA A 243 5.91 7.92 -0.89
CA ALA A 243 5.32 6.60 -1.06
C ALA A 243 4.09 6.42 -0.15
N ASN A 244 3.07 7.27 -0.35
CA ASN A 244 1.87 7.32 0.50
C ASN A 244 1.11 5.99 0.57
N HIS A 245 1.06 5.24 -0.53
CA HIS A 245 0.43 3.91 -0.53
C HIS A 245 1.13 2.96 0.44
N LEU A 246 2.48 2.90 0.41
CA LEU A 246 3.27 2.09 1.34
C LEU A 246 3.02 2.54 2.79
N SER A 247 3.03 3.85 3.04
CA SER A 247 2.79 4.41 4.38
C SER A 247 1.44 3.93 4.95
N LEU A 248 0.36 4.07 4.19
CA LEU A 248 -0.98 3.66 4.62
C LEU A 248 -1.10 2.16 4.86
N GLU A 249 -0.45 1.33 4.04
CA GLU A 249 -0.48 -0.11 4.20
C GLU A 249 0.34 -0.57 5.41
N LEU A 250 1.54 -0.01 5.59
CA LEU A 250 2.37 -0.23 6.77
C LEU A 250 1.63 0.16 8.06
N GLU A 251 0.91 1.27 8.06
CA GLU A 251 0.06 1.69 9.20
C GLU A 251 -1.04 0.68 9.50
N ASP A 252 -1.78 0.21 8.49
CA ASP A 252 -2.91 -0.70 8.67
C ASP A 252 -2.45 -2.05 9.21
N ILE A 253 -1.36 -2.60 8.67
CA ILE A 253 -0.78 -3.87 9.14
C ILE A 253 -0.20 -3.70 10.56
N SER A 254 0.53 -2.63 10.82
CA SER A 254 1.07 -2.36 12.17
C SER A 254 -0.04 -2.25 13.21
N PHE A 255 -1.13 -1.56 12.86
CA PHE A 255 -2.30 -1.42 13.72
C PHE A 255 -2.95 -2.78 14.03
N ARG A 256 -3.03 -3.67 13.04
CA ARG A 256 -3.56 -5.04 13.21
C ARG A 256 -2.79 -5.83 14.26
N TYR A 257 -1.46 -5.78 14.23
CA TYR A 257 -0.61 -6.53 15.15
C TYR A 257 -0.48 -5.88 16.53
N LEU A 258 -0.45 -4.55 16.61
CA LEU A 258 -0.37 -3.83 17.88
C LEU A 258 -1.68 -3.93 18.69
N PHE A 259 -2.82 -3.77 18.02
CA PHE A 259 -4.14 -3.67 18.65
C PHE A 259 -5.19 -4.57 17.98
N PRO A 260 -5.02 -5.91 18.02
CA PRO A 260 -5.83 -6.84 17.23
C PRO A 260 -7.34 -6.77 17.56
N CYS A 261 -7.70 -6.62 18.83
CA CYS A 261 -9.11 -6.52 19.23
C CYS A 261 -9.77 -5.26 18.65
N SER A 262 -9.07 -4.12 18.75
CA SER A 262 -9.54 -2.84 18.23
C SER A 262 -9.62 -2.86 16.70
N TYR A 263 -8.67 -3.52 16.04
CA TYR A 263 -8.68 -3.74 14.60
C TYR A 263 -9.90 -4.57 14.17
N ILE A 264 -10.16 -5.72 14.81
CA ILE A 264 -11.28 -6.60 14.45
C ILE A 264 -12.63 -5.90 14.68
N TYR A 265 -12.76 -5.16 15.78
CA TYR A 265 -13.97 -4.39 16.08
C TYR A 265 -14.22 -3.34 14.99
N LEU A 266 -13.20 -2.58 14.61
CA LEU A 266 -13.29 -1.57 13.56
C LEU A 266 -13.57 -2.19 12.18
N ASP A 267 -12.91 -3.31 11.86
CA ASP A 267 -13.14 -4.04 10.60
C ASP A 267 -14.57 -4.55 10.50
N SER A 268 -15.10 -5.11 11.59
CA SER A 268 -16.48 -5.61 11.66
C SER A 268 -17.48 -4.47 11.52
N TRP A 269 -17.22 -3.34 12.17
CA TRP A 269 -18.05 -2.14 12.06
C TRP A 269 -18.05 -1.57 10.64
N LEU A 270 -16.90 -1.50 9.97
CA LEU A 270 -16.79 -1.09 8.57
C LEU A 270 -17.56 -2.01 7.62
N ARG A 271 -17.40 -3.33 7.78
CA ARG A 271 -18.15 -4.34 7.00
C ARG A 271 -19.66 -4.25 7.22
N GLY A 272 -20.10 -3.89 8.43
CA GLY A 272 -21.52 -3.68 8.74
C GLY A 272 -22.17 -2.56 7.91
N HIS A 273 -21.38 -1.69 7.29
CA HIS A 273 -21.86 -0.62 6.40
C HIS A 273 -21.76 -0.97 4.91
N GLU A 274 -21.34 -2.20 4.56
CA GLU A 274 -21.37 -2.71 3.18
C GLU A 274 -22.80 -3.16 2.84
N ASN A 275 -23.39 -2.68 1.75
CA ASN A 275 -24.76 -3.02 1.37
C ASN A 275 -24.79 -4.28 0.49
N GLY A 276 -24.87 -5.46 1.12
CA GLY A 276 -24.90 -6.74 0.41
C GLY A 276 -23.57 -7.03 -0.31
N SER A 277 -23.64 -7.44 -1.59
CA SER A 277 -22.44 -7.82 -2.37
C SER A 277 -21.65 -6.64 -2.96
N LYS A 278 -22.16 -5.40 -2.88
CA LYS A 278 -21.47 -4.22 -3.41
C LYS A 278 -21.07 -3.27 -2.28
N PRO A 279 -19.81 -2.79 -2.25
CA PRO A 279 -19.40 -1.76 -1.30
C PRO A 279 -20.26 -0.50 -1.49
N LEU A 280 -20.73 0.08 -0.39
CA LEU A 280 -21.63 1.23 -0.41
C LEU A 280 -21.04 2.44 -1.15
N ILE A 281 -19.72 2.58 -1.10
CA ILE A 281 -18.98 3.62 -1.82
C ILE A 281 -19.19 3.53 -3.33
N ASP A 282 -19.36 2.33 -3.88
CA ASP A 282 -19.52 2.11 -5.31
C ASP A 282 -20.93 2.52 -5.75
N VAL A 283 -21.92 2.31 -4.87
CA VAL A 283 -23.29 2.79 -5.08
C VAL A 283 -23.30 4.32 -5.12
N TYR A 284 -22.69 4.99 -4.13
CA TYR A 284 -22.63 6.46 -4.11
C TYR A 284 -21.78 7.03 -5.23
N LYS A 285 -20.68 6.36 -5.60
CA LYS A 285 -19.87 6.72 -6.75
C LYS A 285 -20.70 6.68 -8.03
N GLU A 286 -21.45 5.60 -8.25
CA GLU A 286 -22.27 5.45 -9.45
C GLU A 286 -23.42 6.47 -9.49
N GLN A 287 -24.07 6.73 -8.35
CA GLN A 287 -25.10 7.75 -8.21
C GLN A 287 -24.54 9.14 -8.54
N LEU A 288 -23.43 9.54 -7.93
CA LEU A 288 -22.78 10.83 -8.20
C LEU A 288 -22.35 10.93 -9.66
N HIS A 289 -21.74 9.87 -10.20
CA HIS A 289 -21.27 9.85 -11.58
C HIS A 289 -22.41 10.09 -12.58
N ARG A 290 -23.59 9.50 -12.36
CA ARG A 290 -24.76 9.74 -13.20
C ARG A 290 -25.19 11.21 -13.13
N SER A 291 -25.36 11.76 -11.93
CA SER A 291 -25.79 13.15 -11.77
C SER A 291 -24.79 14.18 -12.30
N LEU A 292 -23.48 13.91 -12.25
CA LEU A 292 -22.47 14.77 -12.87
C LEU A 292 -22.52 14.69 -14.40
N LYS A 293 -22.85 13.52 -14.98
CA LYS A 293 -23.00 13.36 -16.44
C LYS A 293 -24.28 13.99 -16.98
N ASP A 294 -25.34 14.01 -16.19
CA ASP A 294 -26.63 14.58 -16.59
C ASP A 294 -26.64 16.12 -16.53
N ASP A 295 -25.64 16.75 -15.91
CA ASP A 295 -25.54 18.21 -15.82
C ASP A 295 -24.93 18.83 -17.08
N LEU A 296 -25.78 19.48 -17.89
CA LEU A 296 -25.38 20.12 -19.15
C LEU A 296 -24.32 21.21 -18.95
N VAL A 297 -24.42 21.99 -17.87
CA VAL A 297 -23.49 23.09 -17.58
C VAL A 297 -22.09 22.54 -17.27
N LEU A 298 -22.00 21.49 -16.46
CA LEU A 298 -20.73 20.83 -16.18
C LEU A 298 -20.15 20.19 -17.44
N ALA A 299 -20.97 19.54 -18.27
CA ALA A 299 -20.55 18.90 -19.52
C ALA A 299 -19.91 19.88 -20.53
N GLU A 300 -20.28 21.16 -20.50
CA GLU A 300 -19.61 22.19 -21.31
C GLU A 300 -18.22 22.58 -20.76
N MET A 301 -18.01 22.45 -19.45
CA MET A 301 -16.77 22.87 -18.77
C MET A 301 -15.70 21.78 -18.70
N VAL A 302 -16.09 20.50 -18.68
CA VAL A 302 -15.18 19.37 -18.48
C VAL A 302 -15.31 18.32 -19.59
N ASN A 303 -14.18 17.78 -20.04
CA ASN A 303 -14.14 16.70 -21.02
C ASN A 303 -14.51 15.35 -20.39
N ASP A 304 -14.11 15.14 -19.14
CA ASP A 304 -14.33 13.89 -18.43
C ASP A 304 -14.30 14.09 -16.90
N VAL A 305 -14.87 13.13 -16.19
CA VAL A 305 -14.97 13.12 -14.73
C VAL A 305 -14.59 11.75 -14.18
N TYR A 306 -13.54 11.71 -13.36
CA TYR A 306 -13.13 10.50 -12.65
C TYR A 306 -13.53 10.56 -11.19
N ILE A 307 -14.30 9.58 -10.73
CA ILE A 307 -14.62 9.43 -9.31
C ILE A 307 -13.87 8.22 -8.74
N LYS A 308 -13.05 8.48 -7.72
CA LYS A 308 -12.36 7.45 -6.94
C LYS A 308 -13.04 7.30 -5.58
N GLY A 309 -13.39 6.08 -5.22
CA GLY A 309 -13.77 5.74 -3.85
C GLY A 309 -12.55 5.85 -2.94
N ARG A 310 -12.70 6.50 -1.78
CA ARG A 310 -11.68 6.63 -0.76
C ARG A 310 -12.24 6.09 0.56
N TYR A 311 -11.70 4.97 1.02
CA TYR A 311 -11.87 4.56 2.41
C TYR A 311 -10.77 5.18 3.25
N LYS A 312 -11.11 5.63 4.44
CA LYS A 312 -10.09 6.02 5.41
C LYS A 312 -9.39 4.77 5.94
N SER A 313 -8.06 4.81 6.10
CA SER A 313 -7.33 3.66 6.67
C SER A 313 -7.81 3.36 8.08
N ARG A 314 -7.81 2.07 8.47
CA ARG A 314 -8.28 1.65 9.81
C ARG A 314 -7.46 2.30 10.91
N TYR A 315 -6.15 2.42 10.68
CA TYR A 315 -5.27 3.15 11.59
C TYR A 315 -5.65 4.63 11.72
N SER A 316 -5.87 5.34 10.61
CA SER A 316 -6.28 6.75 10.66
C SER A 316 -7.66 6.95 11.30
N MET A 317 -8.57 5.98 11.18
CA MET A 317 -9.83 5.95 11.93
C MET A 317 -9.60 5.78 13.43
N MET A 318 -8.78 4.80 13.82
CA MET A 318 -8.41 4.59 15.22
C MET A 318 -7.74 5.83 15.83
N LYS A 319 -6.83 6.48 15.10
CA LYS A 319 -6.20 7.73 15.55
C LYS A 319 -7.22 8.82 15.83
N LYS A 320 -8.25 8.98 14.98
CA LYS A 320 -9.35 9.94 15.24
C LYS A 320 -10.19 9.52 16.46
N LEU A 321 -10.49 8.22 16.59
CA LEU A 321 -11.24 7.69 17.73
C LEU A 321 -10.57 8.02 19.06
N LEU A 322 -9.26 7.73 19.16
CA LEU A 322 -8.48 7.97 20.36
C LEU A 322 -8.34 9.46 20.67
N ARG A 323 -8.08 10.29 19.65
CA ARG A 323 -7.91 11.74 19.83
C ARG A 323 -9.21 12.42 20.25
N ASP A 324 -10.32 12.07 19.62
CA ASP A 324 -11.60 12.77 19.82
C ASP A 324 -12.38 12.18 21.03
N GLY A 325 -11.98 11.00 21.53
CA GLY A 325 -12.64 10.30 22.65
C GLY A 325 -14.04 9.80 22.33
N ARG A 326 -14.36 9.67 21.03
CA ARG A 326 -15.70 9.41 20.51
C ARG A 326 -15.92 7.94 20.21
N LYS A 327 -17.19 7.52 20.12
CA LYS A 327 -17.54 6.19 19.64
C LYS A 327 -17.38 6.11 18.10
N PRO A 328 -17.18 4.92 17.49
CA PRO A 328 -17.08 4.75 16.04
C PRO A 328 -18.23 5.38 15.25
N GLU A 329 -19.43 5.35 15.80
CA GLU A 329 -20.63 5.92 15.19
C GLU A 329 -20.56 7.45 15.05
N GLU A 330 -19.72 8.10 15.83
CA GLU A 330 -19.48 9.54 15.80
C GLU A 330 -18.22 9.92 15.00
N VAL A 331 -17.48 8.92 14.51
CA VAL A 331 -16.31 9.14 13.65
C VAL A 331 -16.80 9.54 12.28
N ASN A 332 -16.50 10.78 11.96
CA ASN A 332 -16.83 11.36 10.66
C ASN A 332 -15.71 11.07 9.65
N ASP A 333 -16.06 11.10 8.37
CA ASP A 333 -15.15 10.93 7.24
C ASP A 333 -14.60 9.49 7.13
N VAL A 334 -15.48 8.52 7.31
CA VAL A 334 -15.15 7.09 7.12
C VAL A 334 -15.15 6.74 5.64
N LEU A 335 -16.20 7.19 4.95
CA LEU A 335 -16.39 7.07 3.53
C LEU A 335 -15.96 8.38 2.88
N GLY A 336 -15.39 8.30 1.70
CA GLY A 336 -15.17 9.48 0.91
C GLY A 336 -15.12 9.25 -0.58
N LEU A 337 -15.48 10.27 -1.34
CA LEU A 337 -15.34 10.27 -2.79
C LEU A 337 -14.33 11.34 -3.18
N ARG A 338 -13.48 11.01 -4.14
CA ARG A 338 -12.63 11.99 -4.80
C ARG A 338 -13.09 12.17 -6.22
N VAL A 339 -13.53 13.36 -6.55
CA VAL A 339 -13.94 13.78 -7.89
C VAL A 339 -12.77 14.53 -8.51
N ILE A 340 -12.26 14.00 -9.62
CA ILE A 340 -11.18 14.56 -10.43
C ILE A 340 -11.78 14.99 -11.75
N LEU A 341 -11.79 16.30 -11.99
CA LEU A 341 -12.34 16.92 -13.18
C LEU A 341 -11.24 17.13 -14.22
N MET A 342 -11.51 16.80 -15.49
CA MET A 342 -10.64 17.15 -16.61
C MET A 342 -11.22 18.37 -17.35
N PRO A 343 -10.72 19.60 -17.09
CA PRO A 343 -11.23 20.80 -17.76
C PRO A 343 -11.06 20.70 -19.28
N ASN A 344 -11.97 21.33 -20.03
CA ASN A 344 -11.90 21.33 -21.49
C ASN A 344 -10.71 22.15 -22.01
N SER A 345 -9.77 21.50 -22.71
CA SER A 345 -8.54 22.12 -23.24
C SER A 345 -8.74 23.21 -24.29
N VAL A 346 -9.95 23.33 -24.88
CA VAL A 346 -10.26 24.43 -25.82
C VAL A 346 -10.37 25.77 -25.08
N VAL A 347 -10.76 25.72 -23.80
CA VAL A 347 -10.86 26.86 -22.91
C VAL A 347 -9.82 26.66 -21.82
N ASN A 348 -8.53 26.76 -22.18
CA ASN A 348 -7.39 26.65 -21.26
C ASN A 348 -7.35 27.82 -20.27
N ASP A 349 -8.30 27.85 -19.36
CA ASP A 349 -8.38 28.85 -18.31
C ASP A 349 -8.50 28.14 -16.96
N VAL A 350 -7.57 28.46 -16.07
CA VAL A 350 -7.57 27.98 -14.67
C VAL A 350 -8.92 28.29 -14.02
N GLU A 351 -9.54 29.40 -14.41
CA GLU A 351 -10.87 29.79 -13.93
C GLU A 351 -11.97 28.79 -14.30
N VAL A 352 -11.92 28.15 -15.48
CA VAL A 352 -12.95 27.17 -15.89
C VAL A 352 -12.86 25.92 -15.03
N GLY A 353 -11.64 25.45 -14.73
CA GLY A 353 -11.44 24.32 -13.83
C GLY A 353 -11.94 24.59 -12.41
N GLU A 354 -11.75 25.82 -11.91
CA GLU A 354 -12.26 26.24 -10.60
C GLU A 354 -13.80 26.35 -10.60
N LYS A 355 -14.38 26.99 -11.62
CA LYS A 355 -15.84 27.08 -11.81
C LYS A 355 -16.48 25.70 -11.87
N ALA A 356 -15.86 24.75 -12.58
CA ALA A 356 -16.32 23.36 -12.64
C ALA A 356 -16.31 22.66 -11.25
N CYS A 357 -15.31 22.95 -10.41
CA CYS A 357 -15.27 22.43 -9.03
C CYS A 357 -16.46 22.95 -8.20
N TYR A 358 -16.79 24.24 -8.31
CA TYR A 358 -17.94 24.81 -7.61
C TYR A 358 -19.27 24.28 -8.14
N ARG A 359 -19.43 24.16 -9.48
CA ARG A 359 -20.62 23.54 -10.09
C ARG A 359 -20.81 22.10 -9.61
N THR A 360 -19.73 21.32 -9.56
CA THR A 360 -19.74 19.96 -9.02
C THR A 360 -20.23 19.94 -7.56
N SER A 361 -19.84 20.92 -6.75
CA SER A 361 -20.31 21.03 -5.35
C SER A 361 -21.81 21.31 -5.25
N GLU A 362 -22.39 22.07 -6.18
CA GLU A 362 -23.84 22.32 -6.23
C GLU A 362 -24.61 21.05 -6.57
N ILE A 363 -24.11 20.26 -7.53
CA ILE A 363 -24.70 18.96 -7.88
C ILE A 363 -24.62 18.00 -6.69
N ILE A 364 -23.52 18.00 -5.94
CA ILE A 364 -23.40 17.17 -4.74
C ILE A 364 -24.43 17.60 -3.67
N ARG A 365 -24.65 18.90 -3.48
CA ARG A 365 -25.64 19.43 -2.53
C ARG A 365 -27.08 19.08 -2.91
N SER A 366 -27.37 18.84 -4.19
CA SER A 366 -28.71 18.40 -4.62
C SER A 366 -28.95 16.92 -4.34
N LEU A 367 -27.88 16.11 -4.27
CA LEU A 367 -27.95 14.68 -3.95
C LEU A 367 -27.99 14.40 -2.45
N TRP A 368 -27.16 15.11 -1.69
CA TRP A 368 -26.94 14.83 -0.28
C TRP A 368 -26.92 16.11 0.54
N LYS A 369 -27.42 16.02 1.76
CA LYS A 369 -27.46 17.15 2.69
C LYS A 369 -26.05 17.50 3.15
N GLU A 370 -25.59 18.70 2.83
CA GLU A 370 -24.31 19.23 3.32
C GLU A 370 -24.35 19.46 4.84
N ILE A 371 -23.26 19.11 5.52
CA ILE A 371 -23.10 19.40 6.94
C ILE A 371 -22.53 20.81 7.12
N PRO A 372 -23.23 21.70 7.85
CA PRO A 372 -22.76 23.07 8.08
C PRO A 372 -21.35 23.12 8.70
N HIS A 373 -20.57 24.13 8.32
CA HIS A 373 -19.22 24.40 8.82
C HIS A 373 -18.17 23.30 8.57
N ARG A 374 -18.48 22.30 7.74
CA ARG A 374 -17.54 21.23 7.36
C ARG A 374 -17.00 21.34 5.94
N THR A 375 -17.31 22.43 5.27
CA THR A 375 -16.79 22.71 3.93
C THR A 375 -15.51 23.53 4.03
N LYS A 376 -14.45 23.05 3.39
CA LYS A 376 -13.14 23.68 3.35
C LYS A 376 -12.76 23.96 1.91
N ASP A 377 -12.64 25.23 1.60
CA ASP A 377 -12.28 25.70 0.28
C ASP A 377 -10.77 25.95 0.20
N TYR A 378 -10.01 24.92 -0.19
CA TYR A 378 -8.58 25.05 -0.46
C TYR A 378 -8.29 25.50 -1.91
N ILE A 379 -9.32 25.76 -2.73
CA ILE A 379 -9.14 26.37 -4.05
C ILE A 379 -8.90 27.86 -3.87
N ALA A 380 -9.78 28.52 -3.10
CA ALA A 380 -9.67 29.93 -2.75
C ALA A 380 -8.60 30.21 -1.68
N ARG A 381 -8.40 29.27 -0.75
CA ARG A 381 -7.38 29.37 0.32
C ARG A 381 -6.47 28.14 0.35
N PRO A 382 -5.51 28.03 -0.58
CA PRO A 382 -4.58 26.90 -0.62
C PRO A 382 -3.82 26.72 0.70
N LYS A 383 -3.40 25.48 1.00
CA LYS A 383 -2.50 25.23 2.14
C LYS A 383 -1.08 25.73 1.83
N GLU A 384 -0.25 25.84 2.87
CA GLU A 384 1.15 26.28 2.75
C GLU A 384 1.96 25.43 1.76
N ASN A 385 1.66 24.13 1.66
CA ASN A 385 2.30 23.21 0.71
C ASN A 385 1.73 23.28 -0.72
N GLY A 386 0.94 24.30 -1.05
CA GLY A 386 0.32 24.48 -2.36
C GLY A 386 -0.87 23.55 -2.64
N TYR A 387 -1.34 22.78 -1.65
CA TYR A 387 -2.49 21.88 -1.83
C TYR A 387 -3.77 22.65 -2.13
N ARG A 388 -4.45 22.26 -3.23
CA ARG A 388 -5.72 22.82 -3.69
C ARG A 388 -6.77 21.71 -3.88
N SER A 389 -7.96 21.91 -3.30
CA SER A 389 -9.15 21.05 -3.45
C SER A 389 -10.32 21.66 -2.68
N LEU A 390 -11.56 21.42 -3.12
CA LEU A 390 -12.75 21.71 -2.34
C LEU A 390 -13.15 20.46 -1.54
N HIS A 391 -13.24 20.59 -0.22
CA HIS A 391 -13.66 19.49 0.67
C HIS A 391 -15.02 19.82 1.26
N MET A 392 -15.92 18.84 1.27
CA MET A 392 -17.23 18.98 1.93
C MET A 392 -17.63 17.67 2.61
N ALA A 393 -18.36 17.77 3.70
CA ALA A 393 -18.94 16.61 4.38
C ALA A 393 -20.45 16.58 4.12
N VAL A 394 -20.95 15.42 3.69
CA VAL A 394 -22.37 15.22 3.37
C VAL A 394 -22.95 14.07 4.18
N ASP A 395 -24.24 14.19 4.49
CA ASP A 395 -25.04 13.13 5.08
C ASP A 395 -25.64 12.26 3.97
N VAL A 396 -25.26 10.99 3.97
CA VAL A 396 -25.72 9.96 3.03
C VAL A 396 -26.72 8.99 3.66
N SER A 397 -27.17 9.29 4.89
CA SER A 397 -28.17 8.50 5.59
C SER A 397 -29.49 8.49 4.81
N ASP A 398 -30.14 7.33 4.79
CA ASP A 398 -31.50 7.17 4.26
C ASP A 398 -32.45 6.96 5.44
N SER A 399 -33.75 7.12 5.20
CA SER A 399 -34.87 7.12 6.15
C SER A 399 -34.82 6.05 7.26
N ASP A 400 -34.22 4.88 7.03
CA ASP A 400 -34.15 3.77 8.00
C ASP A 400 -32.72 3.40 8.47
N GLN A 401 -31.67 4.06 7.97
CA GLN A 401 -30.28 3.72 8.32
C GLN A 401 -29.40 4.96 8.52
N ILE A 402 -28.97 5.16 9.77
CA ILE A 402 -27.94 6.15 10.13
C ILE A 402 -26.62 5.68 9.53
N ARG A 403 -26.00 6.50 8.69
CA ARG A 403 -24.72 6.21 8.05
C ARG A 403 -23.67 7.23 8.48
N PRO A 404 -22.37 6.86 8.50
CA PRO A 404 -21.31 7.81 8.79
C PRO A 404 -21.27 8.89 7.71
N LEU A 405 -20.91 10.11 8.11
CA LEU A 405 -20.72 11.23 7.17
C LEU A 405 -19.69 10.87 6.10
N MET A 406 -20.00 11.23 4.86
CA MET A 406 -19.13 11.02 3.71
C MET A 406 -18.38 12.31 3.38
N GLU A 407 -17.05 12.23 3.26
CA GLU A 407 -16.20 13.34 2.83
C GLU A 407 -16.04 13.32 1.31
N ILE A 408 -16.39 14.40 0.62
CA ILE A 408 -16.18 14.52 -0.82
C ILE A 408 -15.10 15.56 -1.09
N GLN A 409 -14.10 15.15 -1.87
CA GLN A 409 -12.98 15.98 -2.31
C GLN A 409 -13.10 16.24 -3.81
N ILE A 410 -13.20 17.49 -4.20
CA ILE A 410 -13.36 17.93 -5.59
C ILE A 410 -12.10 18.68 -6.00
N ARG A 411 -11.54 18.32 -7.15
CA ARG A 411 -10.35 18.98 -7.71
C ARG A 411 -10.20 18.74 -9.20
N THR A 412 -9.40 19.55 -9.88
CA THR A 412 -9.02 19.32 -11.27
C THR A 412 -7.91 18.28 -11.39
N MET A 413 -7.67 17.78 -12.60
CA MET A 413 -6.56 16.88 -12.90
C MET A 413 -5.20 17.50 -12.55
N ASP A 414 -5.02 18.80 -12.81
CA ASP A 414 -3.79 19.51 -12.44
C ASP A 414 -3.63 19.58 -10.92
N MET A 415 -4.70 19.88 -10.18
CA MET A 415 -4.69 19.88 -8.72
C MET A 415 -4.45 18.47 -8.14
N ASP A 416 -4.98 17.41 -8.77
CA ASP A 416 -4.69 16.02 -8.39
C ASP A 416 -3.22 15.69 -8.64
N GLY A 417 -2.70 16.09 -9.81
CA GLY A 417 -1.29 16.03 -10.18
C GLY A 417 -0.41 16.71 -9.14
N SER A 418 -0.63 17.99 -8.85
CA SER A 418 0.12 18.74 -7.83
C SER A 418 -0.02 18.15 -6.42
N ALA A 419 -1.19 17.64 -6.04
CA ALA A 419 -1.37 17.00 -4.73
C ALA A 419 -0.65 15.66 -4.61
N ASN A 420 -0.45 14.95 -5.72
CA ASN A 420 0.32 13.69 -5.76
C ASN A 420 1.83 13.95 -5.99
N ALA A 421 2.17 15.03 -6.71
CA ALA A 421 3.51 15.43 -7.10
C ALA A 421 4.22 16.33 -6.07
N GLY A 422 3.47 17.06 -5.26
CA GLY A 422 3.90 18.20 -4.42
C GLY A 422 4.87 17.90 -3.28
N THR A 423 5.48 16.72 -3.28
CA THR A 423 6.62 16.36 -2.43
C THR A 423 7.43 15.20 -3.03
N ALA A 424 6.78 14.31 -3.79
CA ALA A 424 7.38 13.05 -4.24
C ALA A 424 8.11 13.14 -5.60
N SER A 425 7.45 13.67 -6.64
CA SER A 425 7.96 13.52 -8.02
C SER A 425 9.08 14.51 -8.36
N HIS A 426 9.14 15.64 -7.66
CA HIS A 426 10.20 16.62 -7.84
C HIS A 426 11.47 16.30 -7.04
N SER A 427 11.34 15.65 -5.88
CA SER A 427 12.46 15.24 -5.01
C SER A 427 13.13 13.93 -5.43
N LEU A 428 12.41 13.02 -6.10
CA LEU A 428 13.00 11.78 -6.60
C LEU A 428 14.00 11.99 -7.75
N TYR A 429 13.87 13.08 -8.52
CA TYR A 429 14.66 13.25 -9.75
C TYR A 429 15.59 14.48 -9.77
N LYS A 430 15.32 15.52 -8.98
CA LYS A 430 16.32 16.55 -8.68
C LYS A 430 16.71 16.33 -7.23
N GLY A 431 17.97 15.97 -6.95
CA GLY A 431 18.53 15.72 -5.62
C GLY A 431 18.35 16.89 -4.64
N GLY A 432 17.11 17.10 -4.23
CA GLY A 432 16.61 18.24 -3.49
C GLY A 432 15.96 17.71 -2.23
N LEU A 433 16.76 17.76 -1.17
CA LEU A 433 16.40 17.70 0.25
C LEU A 433 14.89 17.62 0.47
N THR A 434 14.40 16.41 0.78
CA THR A 434 13.17 16.25 1.53
C THR A 434 13.32 17.06 2.82
N ASP A 435 12.46 18.03 3.10
CA ASP A 435 12.61 18.85 4.31
C ASP A 435 12.45 17.95 5.54
N PRO A 436 13.51 17.73 6.35
CA PRO A 436 13.43 16.90 7.53
C PRO A 436 12.41 17.41 8.57
N LYS A 437 11.93 18.66 8.44
CA LYS A 437 10.89 19.21 9.33
C LYS A 437 9.52 18.56 9.14
N GLU A 438 9.12 18.17 7.94
CA GLU A 438 7.80 17.53 7.69
C GLU A 438 7.65 16.16 8.39
N VAL A 439 8.80 15.55 8.69
CA VAL A 439 8.92 14.21 9.29
C VAL A 439 8.82 14.23 10.82
N SER A 440 8.99 15.41 11.43
CA SER A 440 8.80 15.59 12.87
C SER A 440 7.32 15.66 13.26
N THR A 441 6.48 16.25 12.39
CA THR A 441 5.07 16.57 12.71
C THR A 441 4.10 15.41 12.49
N SER A 442 4.47 14.41 11.68
CA SER A 442 3.58 13.31 11.27
C SER A 442 3.33 12.29 12.40
N VAL A 443 4.19 12.26 13.42
CA VAL A 443 4.08 11.39 14.61
C VAL A 443 3.99 12.26 15.87
N ILE A 444 3.05 13.20 15.91
CA ILE A 444 2.64 13.77 17.20
C ILE A 444 1.39 13.00 17.64
N PHE A 445 1.55 12.28 18.76
CA PHE A 445 0.50 11.62 19.53
C PHE A 445 -0.46 12.65 20.15
#